data_AF-A0A699TAC4-F1
#
_entry.id   AF-A0A699TAC4-F1
#
_cell.length_a   1.000
_cell.length_b   1.000
_cell.length_c   1.000
_cell.angle_alpha   90.00
_cell.angle_beta   90.00
_cell.angle_gamma   90.00
#
_symmetry.space_group_name_H-M   'P 1'
#
loop_
_entity.id
_entity.type
_entity.pdbx_description
1 polymer ?
#
loop_
_entity_poly.entity_id
_entity_poly.type
_entity_poly.pdbx_seq_one_letter_code
_entity_poly.pdbx_strand_id
1 'polypeptide(L)'
;MIGTLLYLTASRPDLQFAICMCARYQARRTKKYLHAVKRIFRYLRGTVNHGLWYPKDSSVALTAFTDADHAGCQDTRRSTSGSLQFPRDRLISW
;
A
#
# COMPACT_ATOMS: atom_id res chain seq x y z
N MET A 1 -15.68 -5.41 0.02
CA MET A 1 -15.17 -4.11 -0.45
C MET A 1 -13.73 -3.86 -0.04
N ILE A 2 -13.39 -3.68 1.24
CA ILE A 2 -11.99 -3.40 1.63
C ILE A 2 -11.08 -4.61 1.49
N GLY A 3 -11.55 -5.84 1.78
CA GLY A 3 -10.76 -7.06 1.52
C GLY A 3 -10.32 -7.20 0.06
N THR A 4 -11.18 -6.80 -0.88
CA THR A 4 -10.85 -6.79 -2.32
C THR A 4 -9.82 -5.71 -2.66
N LEU A 5 -9.87 -4.55 -1.99
CA LEU A 5 -8.86 -3.51 -2.14
C LEU A 5 -7.51 -3.94 -1.54
N LEU A 6 -7.51 -4.68 -0.42
CA LEU A 6 -6.28 -5.25 0.15
C LEU A 6 -5.54 -6.16 -0.83
N TYR A 7 -6.24 -6.88 -1.70
CA TYR A 7 -5.58 -7.67 -2.74
C TYR A 7 -4.83 -6.78 -3.76
N LEU A 8 -5.36 -5.59 -4.06
CA LEU A 8 -4.73 -4.66 -5.00
C LEU A 8 -3.42 -4.07 -4.46
N THR A 9 -3.17 -4.11 -3.15
CA THR A 9 -1.90 -3.58 -2.62
C THR A 9 -0.71 -4.36 -3.16
N ALA A 10 -0.84 -5.63 -3.54
CA ALA A 10 0.26 -6.39 -4.15
C ALA A 10 0.72 -5.84 -5.51
N SER A 11 -0.16 -5.19 -6.28
CA SER A 11 0.14 -4.66 -7.62
C SER A 11 0.13 -3.13 -7.70
N ARG A 12 -0.39 -2.45 -6.67
CA ARG A 12 -0.60 -1.00 -6.62
C ARG A 12 -0.01 -0.36 -5.36
N PRO A 13 1.34 -0.21 -5.28
CA PRO A 13 2.03 0.44 -4.16
C PRO A 13 1.54 1.84 -3.85
N ASP A 14 1.19 2.57 -4.90
CA ASP A 14 0.62 3.91 -4.85
C ASP A 14 -0.66 4.00 -4.00
N LEU A 15 -1.40 2.88 -3.85
CA LEU A 15 -2.65 2.84 -3.09
C LEU A 15 -2.53 2.18 -1.72
N GLN A 16 -1.39 1.55 -1.39
CA GLN A 16 -1.24 0.76 -0.18
C GLN A 16 -1.58 1.55 1.08
N PHE A 17 -1.01 2.74 1.25
CA PHE A 17 -1.26 3.57 2.43
C PHE A 17 -2.75 3.90 2.58
N ALA A 18 -3.39 4.34 1.50
CA ALA A 18 -4.80 4.72 1.51
C ALA A 18 -5.73 3.53 1.85
N ILE A 19 -5.43 2.34 1.31
CA ILE A 19 -6.19 1.12 1.54
C ILE A 19 -5.98 0.63 2.97
N CYS A 20 -4.74 0.58 3.47
CA CYS A 20 -4.43 0.19 4.84
C CYS A 20 -5.10 1.10 5.87
N MET A 21 -5.10 2.42 5.62
CA MET A 21 -5.83 3.36 6.48
C MET A 21 -7.33 3.11 6.45
N CYS A 22 -7.93 2.85 5.29
CA CYS A 22 -9.36 2.50 5.22
C CYS A 22 -9.69 1.18 5.94
N ALA A 23 -8.78 0.20 5.90
CA ALA A 23 -8.95 -1.08 6.57
C ALA A 23 -8.94 -0.94 8.10
N ARG A 24 -8.06 -0.11 8.66
CA ARG A 24 -8.00 0.16 10.11
C ARG A 24 -9.34 0.63 10.69
N TYR A 25 -10.11 1.42 9.93
CA TYR A 25 -11.40 1.97 10.37
C TYR A 25 -12.60 1.25 9.75
N GLN A 26 -12.42 0.06 9.19
CA GLN A 26 -13.51 -0.71 8.55
C GLN A 26 -14.64 -1.04 9.53
N ALA A 27 -14.30 -1.38 10.78
CA ALA A 27 -15.25 -1.74 11.82
C ALA A 27 -16.15 -0.56 12.24
N ARG A 28 -15.62 0.67 12.21
CA ARG A 28 -16.36 1.90 12.54
C ARG A 28 -16.34 2.87 11.36
N ARG A 29 -17.20 2.58 10.39
CA ARG A 29 -17.24 3.29 9.10
C ARG A 29 -17.79 4.72 9.23
N THR A 30 -16.90 5.71 9.27
CA THR A 30 -17.26 7.15 9.24
C THR A 30 -17.46 7.65 7.80
N LYS A 31 -18.27 8.70 7.61
CA LYS A 31 -18.48 9.36 6.29
C LYS A 31 -17.15 9.72 5.58
N LYS A 32 -16.13 10.13 6.34
CA LYS A 32 -14.77 10.43 5.85
C LYS A 32 -14.15 9.23 5.11
N TYR A 33 -14.18 8.05 5.70
CA TYR A 33 -13.59 6.84 5.11
C TYR A 33 -14.38 6.33 3.90
N LEU A 34 -15.71 6.46 3.94
CA LEU A 34 -16.55 6.18 2.76
C LEU A 34 -16.19 7.07 1.57
N HIS A 35 -15.91 8.36 1.80
CA HIS A 35 -15.46 9.26 0.74
C HIS A 35 -14.06 8.88 0.21
N ALA A 36 -13.14 8.51 1.10
CA ALA A 36 -11.81 8.03 0.71
C ALA A 36 -11.89 6.77 -0.17
N VAL A 37 -12.71 5.79 0.21
CA VAL A 37 -12.94 4.57 -0.58
C VAL A 37 -13.51 4.90 -1.97
N LYS A 38 -14.46 5.84 -2.08
CA LYS A 38 -14.96 6.31 -3.39
C LYS A 38 -13.87 6.97 -4.24
N ARG A 39 -12.94 7.72 -3.63
CA ARG A 39 -11.77 8.27 -4.33
C ARG A 39 -10.85 7.17 -4.86
N ILE A 40 -10.59 6.13 -4.07
CA ILE A 40 -9.79 4.97 -4.50
C ILE A 40 -10.42 4.33 -5.74
N PHE A 41 -11.73 4.06 -5.74
CA PHE A 41 -12.40 3.49 -6.92
C PHE A 41 -12.33 4.37 -8.17
N ARG A 42 -12.50 5.70 -8.02
CA ARG A 42 -12.35 6.63 -9.16
C ARG A 42 -10.94 6.63 -9.73
N TYR A 43 -9.95 6.60 -8.85
CA TYR A 43 -8.55 6.55 -9.26
C TYR A 43 -8.21 5.23 -9.96
N LEU A 44 -8.67 4.09 -9.43
CA LEU A 44 -8.54 2.78 -10.08
C LEU A 44 -9.13 2.80 -11.50
N ARG A 45 -10.33 3.38 -11.65
CA ARG A 45 -10.97 3.52 -12.97
C ARG A 45 -10.14 4.36 -13.96
N GLY A 46 -9.52 5.44 -13.49
CA GLY A 46 -8.68 6.31 -14.32
C GLY A 46 -7.28 5.73 -14.62
N THR A 47 -6.84 4.73 -13.85
CA THR A 47 -5.48 4.17 -13.93
C THR A 47 -5.48 2.67 -14.22
N VAL A 48 -6.52 2.15 -14.89
CA VAL A 48 -6.63 0.73 -15.25
C VAL A 48 -5.40 0.23 -16.01
N ASN A 49 -4.84 1.06 -16.90
CA ASN A 49 -3.69 0.69 -17.73
C ASN A 49 -2.33 0.92 -17.03
N HIS A 50 -2.32 1.36 -15.77
CA HIS A 50 -1.08 1.57 -15.02
C HIS A 50 -0.74 0.29 -14.25
N GLY A 51 0.49 -0.19 -14.39
CA GLY A 51 0.98 -1.36 -13.69
C GLY A 51 2.50 -1.34 -13.54
N LEU A 52 3.00 -2.20 -12.67
CA LEU A 52 4.44 -2.41 -12.50
C LEU A 52 4.94 -3.35 -13.58
N TRP A 53 6.06 -3.01 -14.22
CA TRP A 53 6.71 -3.85 -15.22
C TRP A 53 8.06 -4.36 -14.70
N TYR A 54 8.23 -5.68 -14.78
CA TYR A 54 9.45 -6.37 -14.36
C TYR A 54 10.06 -7.10 -15.57
N PRO A 55 11.25 -6.71 -16.03
CA PRO A 55 11.96 -7.45 -17.07
C PRO A 55 12.33 -8.84 -16.55
N LYS A 56 12.35 -9.81 -17.47
CA LYS A 56 12.81 -11.17 -17.21
C LYS A 56 14.34 -11.19 -17.25
N ASP A 57 14.98 -10.82 -16.16
CA ASP A 57 16.43 -10.87 -16.02
C ASP A 57 16.86 -12.08 -15.17
N SER A 58 18.04 -12.64 -15.46
CA SER A 58 18.53 -13.92 -14.91
C SER A 58 19.24 -13.80 -13.55
N SER A 59 19.53 -12.59 -13.05
CA SER A 59 20.20 -12.39 -11.75
C SER A 59 19.24 -11.82 -10.72
N VAL A 60 18.88 -12.60 -9.70
CA VAL A 60 17.99 -12.18 -8.61
C VAL A 60 18.83 -11.89 -7.37
N ALA A 61 19.21 -10.63 -7.16
CA ALA A 61 19.72 -10.15 -5.88
C ALA A 61 18.59 -9.42 -5.15
N LEU A 62 18.25 -9.86 -3.94
CA LEU A 62 17.21 -9.23 -3.11
C LEU A 62 17.86 -8.26 -2.13
N THR A 63 17.53 -6.98 -2.25
CA THR A 63 17.91 -5.92 -1.31
C THR A 63 16.69 -5.52 -0.51
N ALA A 64 16.79 -5.52 0.82
CA ALA A 64 15.71 -5.11 1.70
C ALA A 64 16.17 -3.98 2.62
N PHE A 65 15.28 -3.01 2.82
CA PHE A 65 15.44 -1.91 3.76
C PHE A 65 14.36 -2.03 4.83
N THR A 66 14.69 -1.62 6.05
CA THR A 66 13.74 -1.59 7.16
C THR A 66 13.91 -0.28 7.92
N ASP A 67 12.81 0.31 8.34
CA ASP A 67 12.79 1.52 9.14
C ASP A 67 11.80 1.37 10.30
N ALA A 68 12.03 2.12 11.37
CA ALA A 68 11.14 2.17 12.52
C ALA A 68 11.03 3.60 13.03
N ASP A 69 9.81 4.12 13.05
CA ASP A 69 9.49 5.44 13.56
C ASP A 69 8.83 5.33 14.94
N HIS A 70 9.44 5.98 15.94
CA HIS A 70 8.93 5.98 17.31
C HIS A 70 7.75 6.93 17.43
N ALA A 71 6.63 6.40 17.93
CA ALA A 71 5.37 7.13 18.06
C ALA A 71 4.86 7.77 16.74
N GLY A 72 5.24 7.21 15.58
CA GLY A 72 4.85 7.71 14.26
C GLY A 72 3.34 7.71 13.97
N CYS A 73 2.57 6.86 14.64
CA CYS A 73 1.11 6.87 14.50
C CYS A 73 0.50 8.11 15.18
N GLN A 74 -0.06 9.04 14.39
CA GLN A 74 -0.66 10.27 14.93
C GLN A 74 -1.85 10.00 15.87
N ASP A 75 -2.65 8.96 15.60
CA ASP A 75 -3.86 8.68 16.38
C ASP A 75 -3.57 7.99 17.72
N THR A 76 -2.61 7.06 17.75
CA THR A 76 -2.36 6.19 18.92
C THR A 76 -0.98 6.36 19.53
N ARG A 77 -0.11 7.15 18.90
CA ARG A 77 1.30 7.35 19.28
C ARG A 77 2.09 6.04 19.41
N ARG A 78 1.63 4.99 18.74
CA ARG A 78 2.36 3.72 18.63
C ARG A 78 3.48 3.85 17.60
N SER A 79 4.59 3.16 17.86
CA SER A 79 5.67 3.02 16.89
C SER A 79 5.17 2.33 15.62
N THR A 80 5.71 2.75 14.48
CA THR A 80 5.41 2.19 13.17
C THR A 80 6.67 1.65 12.55
N SER A 81 6.66 0.38 12.15
CA SER A 81 7.72 -0.21 11.34
C SER A 81 7.33 -0.22 9.87
N GLY A 82 8.32 0.00 9.02
CA GLY A 82 8.23 -0.12 7.57
C GLY A 82 9.33 -1.02 7.05
N SER A 83 9.07 -1.66 5.91
CA SER A 83 10.09 -2.40 5.17
C SER A 83 9.92 -2.12 3.69
N LEU A 84 10.99 -2.23 2.90
CA LEU A 84 10.93 -2.18 1.45
C LEU A 84 11.81 -3.30 0.92
N GLN A 85 11.29 -4.14 0.02
CA GLN A 85 12.07 -5.21 -0.60
C GLN A 85 12.15 -5.01 -2.10
N PHE A 86 13.37 -5.07 -2.62
CA PHE A 86 13.71 -4.85 -4.01
C PHE A 86 14.51 -6.05 -4.53
N PRO A 87 13.99 -6.86 -5.44
CA PRO A 87 14.82 -7.56 -6.39
C PRO A 87 15.51 -6.50 -7.26
N ARG A 88 16.81 -6.32 -7.05
CA ARG A 88 17.64 -5.33 -7.75
C ARG A 88 17.15 -3.91 -7.44
N ASP A 89 16.56 -3.22 -8.41
CA ASP A 89 16.08 -1.83 -8.30
C ASP A 89 14.54 -1.74 -8.51
N ARG A 90 13.81 -2.84 -8.30
CA ARG A 90 12.34 -2.89 -8.51
C ARG A 90 11.64 -3.28 -7.22
N LEU A 91 10.73 -2.43 -6.73
CA LEU A 91 10.02 -2.64 -5.47
C LEU A 91 8.96 -3.73 -5.60
N ILE A 92 9.05 -4.83 -4.84
CA ILE A 92 8.06 -5.93 -4.85
C ILE A 92 7.19 -6.01 -3.60
N SER A 93 7.68 -5.54 -2.45
CA SER A 93 6.91 -5.52 -1.21
C SER A 93 7.31 -4.34 -0.33
N TRP A 94 6.36 -3.81 0.43
CA TRP A 94 6.53 -2.63 1.27
C TRP A 94 5.54 -2.60 2.43
#